data_AF-A0A061J5T1-F1
#
_entry.id   AF-A0A061J5T1-F1
#
_cell.length_a   1.000
_cell.length_b   1.000
_cell.length_c   1.000
_cell.angle_alpha   90.00
_cell.angle_beta   90.00
_cell.angle_gamma   90.00
#
_symmetry.space_group_name_H-M   'P 1'
#
loop_
_entity.id
_entity.type
_entity.pdbx_description
1 polymer ?
#
loop_
_entity_poly.entity_id
_entity_poly.type
_entity_poly.pdbx_seq_one_letter_code
_entity_poly.pdbx_strand_id
1 'polypeptide(L)'
;MRSDALRVLGRSPFENIAPKTRLRQLLQTHQGRDKLFKVVQYFLRLRLSMDSVNFNLNYVPGAKFTAVERNLMTIVNARRLFRVGRFVGEFVRMRLTLIKCAELVYIPVQGGQWLASFIQWQMLCDMFARALMCVKSLCEDIAFLTQKGFFNSQVADQLISLAVRCTLPVFLIDLFLNTLRLLQGILDASRKPDKNELLLSKDSFSLLSKYDRVDKLRRCIGRPNPLDKGKVDDAEEEELRRAEAAQENEIVVNSYQELLWKDFELHWIFVTELKLLLDLFVALSNLNHWDSLRGLVSMGGLCSGLLSVYRVWTYGR
;
A
#
# COMPACT_ATOMS: atom_id res chain seq x y z
N MET A 1 23.63 -7.93 29.23
CA MET A 1 22.52 -7.66 28.28
C MET A 1 22.17 -8.97 27.61
N ARG A 2 20.94 -9.49 27.81
CA ARG A 2 20.47 -10.70 27.13
C ARG A 2 20.31 -10.38 25.64
N SER A 3 21.00 -11.13 24.78
CA SER A 3 20.80 -11.09 23.33
C SER A 3 19.52 -11.86 23.01
N ASP A 4 18.40 -11.15 22.93
CA ASP A 4 17.13 -11.75 22.49
C ASP A 4 17.22 -11.97 20.96
N ALA A 5 17.36 -13.24 20.59
CA ALA A 5 17.38 -13.74 19.22
C ALA A 5 16.03 -13.45 18.53
N LEU A 6 16.03 -12.70 17.42
CA LEU A 6 14.84 -12.38 16.62
C LEU A 6 14.77 -13.28 15.38
N ARG A 7 13.56 -13.67 14.96
CA ARG A 7 13.36 -14.60 13.84
C ARG A 7 12.90 -13.91 12.56
N VAL A 8 13.44 -14.32 11.41
CA VAL A 8 12.92 -13.97 10.08
C VAL A 8 11.73 -14.87 9.69
N LEU A 9 10.59 -14.28 9.36
CA LEU A 9 9.34 -15.00 9.04
C LEU A 9 9.10 -15.16 7.52
N GLY A 10 9.76 -14.35 6.68
CA GLY A 10 9.58 -14.35 5.22
C GLY A 10 10.87 -14.54 4.41
N ARG A 11 10.81 -15.35 3.34
CA ARG A 11 11.90 -15.44 2.33
C ARG A 11 11.93 -14.20 1.43
N SER A 12 13.12 -13.90 0.91
CA SER A 12 13.34 -12.90 -0.14
C SER A 12 12.55 -13.27 -1.41
N PRO A 13 11.60 -12.46 -1.89
CA PRO A 13 10.89 -12.70 -3.15
C PRO A 13 11.74 -12.33 -4.38
N PHE A 14 13.03 -12.05 -4.18
CA PHE A 14 13.97 -11.63 -5.22
C PHE A 14 14.79 -12.77 -5.80
N GLU A 15 14.72 -13.96 -5.21
CA GLU A 15 15.38 -15.14 -5.78
C GLU A 15 14.85 -15.38 -7.21
N ASN A 16 15.79 -15.40 -8.16
CA ASN A 16 15.61 -15.84 -9.55
C ASN A 16 14.89 -14.90 -10.55
N ILE A 17 14.70 -13.60 -10.27
CA ILE A 17 14.09 -12.67 -11.26
C ILE A 17 15.03 -11.53 -11.67
N ALA A 18 15.37 -11.45 -12.96
CA ALA A 18 16.23 -10.40 -13.50
C ALA A 18 15.55 -8.99 -13.45
N PRO A 19 16.31 -7.92 -13.14
CA PRO A 19 15.78 -6.56 -13.00
C PRO A 19 15.16 -6.01 -14.30
N LYS A 20 15.70 -6.40 -15.46
CA LYS A 20 15.17 -6.00 -16.78
C LYS A 20 13.72 -6.48 -17.01
N THR A 21 13.40 -7.71 -16.59
CA THR A 21 12.08 -8.31 -16.76
C THR A 21 11.04 -7.61 -15.87
N ARG A 22 11.43 -7.20 -14.66
CA ARG A 22 10.55 -6.45 -13.75
C ARG A 22 10.28 -5.03 -14.22
N LEU A 23 11.28 -4.34 -14.77
CA LEU A 23 11.06 -3.02 -15.37
C LEU A 23 10.04 -3.09 -16.50
N ARG A 24 10.12 -4.14 -17.33
CA ARG A 24 9.15 -4.39 -18.39
C ARG A 24 7.74 -4.64 -17.81
N GLN A 25 7.60 -5.47 -16.78
CA GLN A 25 6.31 -5.71 -16.10
C GLN A 25 5.73 -4.43 -15.50
N LEU A 26 6.57 -3.61 -14.85
CA LEU A 26 6.16 -2.36 -14.25
C LEU A 26 5.66 -1.36 -15.30
N LEU A 27 6.30 -1.32 -16.47
CA LEU A 27 5.86 -0.50 -17.61
C LEU A 27 4.62 -1.06 -18.32
N GLN A 28 4.41 -2.38 -18.30
CA GLN A 28 3.23 -3.01 -18.91
C GLN A 28 1.96 -2.73 -18.09
N THR A 29 2.05 -2.71 -16.76
CA THR A 29 0.89 -2.42 -15.91
C THR A 29 0.48 -0.95 -15.95
N HIS A 30 -0.83 -0.70 -16.00
CA HIS A 30 -1.39 0.65 -15.91
C HIS A 30 -1.00 1.35 -14.59
N GLN A 31 -1.02 0.60 -13.47
CA GLN A 31 -0.65 1.12 -12.16
C GLN A 31 0.83 1.49 -12.06
N GLY A 32 1.73 0.66 -12.59
CA GLY A 32 3.17 0.95 -12.61
C GLY A 32 3.51 2.19 -13.44
N ARG A 33 2.85 2.35 -14.59
CA ARG A 33 2.94 3.58 -15.41
C ARG A 33 2.51 4.84 -14.65
N ASP A 34 1.35 4.85 -13.98
CA ASP A 34 0.90 6.00 -13.17
C ASP A 34 1.90 6.35 -12.05
N LYS A 35 2.51 5.34 -11.40
CA LYS A 35 3.53 5.59 -10.37
C LYS A 35 4.81 6.19 -10.95
N LEU A 36 5.27 5.69 -12.10
CA LEU A 36 6.43 6.28 -12.79
C LEU A 36 6.14 7.72 -13.21
N PHE A 37 4.99 8.00 -13.82
CA PHE A 37 4.61 9.36 -14.18
C PHE A 37 4.54 10.29 -12.96
N LYS A 38 4.10 9.79 -11.79
CA LYS A 38 4.16 10.54 -10.52
C LYS A 38 5.61 10.90 -10.16
N VAL A 39 6.56 9.97 -10.27
CA VAL A 39 7.98 10.22 -9.99
C VAL A 39 8.56 11.27 -10.94
N VAL A 40 8.36 11.10 -12.25
CA VAL A 40 8.86 12.04 -13.26
C VAL A 40 8.26 13.44 -13.03
N GLN A 41 6.99 13.52 -12.66
CA GLN A 41 6.33 14.78 -12.32
C GLN A 41 7.02 15.49 -11.14
N TYR A 42 7.34 14.79 -10.05
CA TYR A 42 8.05 15.41 -8.91
C TYR A 42 9.48 15.81 -9.24
N PHE A 43 10.17 15.01 -10.05
CA PHE A 43 11.51 15.35 -10.51
C PHE A 43 11.52 16.66 -11.31
N LEU A 44 10.58 16.82 -12.24
CA LEU A 44 10.44 18.07 -13.00
C LEU A 44 10.05 19.26 -12.12
N ARG A 45 9.21 19.06 -11.10
CA ARG A 45 8.87 20.10 -10.12
C ARG A 45 10.08 20.54 -9.30
N LEU A 46 10.91 19.60 -8.88
CA LEU A 46 12.15 19.90 -8.17
C LEU A 46 13.10 20.69 -9.05
N ARG A 47 13.28 20.26 -10.31
CA ARG A 47 14.09 20.99 -11.30
C ARG A 47 13.60 22.43 -11.50
N LEU A 48 12.30 22.63 -11.75
CA LEU A 48 11.70 23.97 -11.90
C LEU A 48 11.88 24.83 -10.65
N SER A 49 11.79 24.23 -9.45
CA SER A 49 12.06 24.92 -8.19
C SER A 49 13.52 25.35 -8.06
N MET A 50 14.47 24.53 -8.51
CA MET A 50 15.90 24.90 -8.53
C MET A 50 16.17 26.01 -9.54
N ASP A 51 15.45 26.00 -10.67
CA ASP A 51 15.51 27.04 -11.69
C ASP A 51 14.77 28.33 -11.28
N SER A 52 14.24 28.43 -10.05
CA SER A 52 13.48 29.56 -9.50
C SER A 52 12.22 29.97 -10.30
N VAL A 53 11.69 29.04 -11.11
CA VAL A 53 10.49 29.29 -11.92
C VAL A 53 9.25 29.06 -11.07
N ASN A 54 8.41 30.10 -10.94
CA ASN A 54 7.15 30.01 -10.22
C ASN A 54 6.17 29.07 -10.93
N PHE A 55 5.85 27.95 -10.28
CA PHE A 55 4.86 27.00 -10.76
C PHE A 55 3.44 27.57 -10.60
N ASN A 56 2.73 27.74 -11.70
CA ASN A 56 1.30 28.07 -11.67
C ASN A 56 0.47 26.78 -11.69
N LEU A 57 -0.42 26.60 -10.70
CA LEU A 57 -1.32 25.45 -10.61
C LEU A 57 -2.43 25.49 -11.68
N ASN A 58 -2.74 26.69 -12.17
CA ASN A 58 -3.80 26.95 -13.14
C ASN A 58 -3.17 27.36 -14.47
N TYR A 59 -2.84 26.38 -15.29
CA TYR A 59 -2.34 26.61 -16.63
C TYR A 59 -3.48 27.01 -17.56
N VAL A 60 -3.55 28.31 -17.90
CA VAL A 60 -4.58 28.89 -18.77
C VAL A 60 -4.19 28.68 -20.24
N PRO A 61 -5.14 28.32 -21.13
CA PRO A 61 -4.87 28.28 -22.57
C PRO A 61 -4.40 29.65 -23.08
N GLY A 62 -3.32 29.67 -23.88
CA GLY A 62 -2.79 30.88 -24.51
C GLY A 62 -1.58 31.52 -23.81
N ALA A 63 -1.17 31.06 -22.62
CA ALA A 63 0.03 31.55 -21.97
C ALA A 63 1.32 30.98 -22.61
N LYS A 64 2.39 31.80 -22.63
CA LYS A 64 3.71 31.39 -23.14
C LYS A 64 4.42 30.53 -22.09
N PHE A 65 4.44 29.21 -22.33
CA PHE A 65 5.11 28.25 -21.45
C PHE A 65 6.46 27.83 -22.00
N THR A 66 7.43 27.64 -21.10
CA THR A 66 8.73 27.03 -21.37
C THR A 66 8.58 25.56 -21.77
N ALA A 67 9.61 24.98 -22.41
CA ALA A 67 9.59 23.57 -22.79
C ALA A 67 9.40 22.63 -21.57
N VAL A 68 9.98 22.98 -20.41
CA VAL A 68 9.89 22.18 -19.18
C VAL A 68 8.47 22.22 -18.60
N GLU A 69 7.81 23.37 -18.60
CA GLU A 69 6.40 23.50 -18.18
C GLU A 69 5.45 22.73 -19.10
N ARG A 70 5.68 22.76 -20.42
CA ARG A 70 4.91 21.96 -21.39
C ARG A 70 5.07 20.47 -21.15
N ASN A 71 6.29 20.01 -20.85
CA ASN A 71 6.55 18.61 -20.49
C ASN A 71 5.80 18.23 -19.20
N LEU A 72 5.84 19.09 -18.19
CA LEU A 72 5.14 18.87 -16.93
C LEU A 72 3.62 18.82 -17.13
N MET A 73 3.05 19.72 -17.92
CA MET A 73 1.63 19.70 -18.30
C MET A 73 1.26 18.41 -19.04
N THR A 74 2.10 17.98 -19.99
CA THR A 74 1.89 16.75 -20.75
C THR A 74 1.88 15.53 -19.82
N ILE A 75 2.82 15.46 -18.88
CA ILE A 75 2.87 14.40 -17.87
C ILE A 75 1.64 14.44 -16.95
N VAL A 76 1.23 15.63 -16.51
CA VAL A 76 0.03 15.80 -15.68
C VAL A 76 -1.22 15.34 -16.44
N ASN A 77 -1.35 15.70 -17.71
CA ASN A 77 -2.48 15.31 -18.56
C ASN A 77 -2.49 13.81 -18.88
N ALA A 78 -1.34 13.23 -19.25
CA ALA A 78 -1.21 11.79 -19.45
C ALA A 78 -1.54 11.03 -18.16
N ARG A 79 -1.04 11.51 -17.03
CA ARG A 79 -1.37 10.94 -15.72
C ARG A 79 -2.86 11.02 -15.44
N ARG A 80 -3.53 12.16 -15.70
CA ARG A 80 -4.99 12.33 -15.56
C ARG A 80 -5.75 11.35 -16.46
N LEU A 81 -5.30 11.10 -17.69
CA LEU A 81 -5.87 10.08 -18.58
C LEU A 81 -5.80 8.68 -17.95
N PHE A 82 -4.66 8.32 -17.35
CA PHE A 82 -4.50 7.10 -16.55
C PHE A 82 -5.28 7.13 -15.20
N ARG A 83 -6.04 8.18 -14.87
CA ARG A 83 -6.91 8.20 -13.67
C ARG A 83 -8.35 7.82 -13.95
N VAL A 84 -8.82 7.92 -15.20
CA VAL A 84 -10.24 7.83 -15.57
C VAL A 84 -10.91 6.49 -15.23
N GLY A 85 -10.16 5.46 -14.79
CA GLY A 85 -10.69 4.19 -14.27
C GLY A 85 -10.60 4.01 -12.75
N ARG A 86 -10.24 5.02 -11.97
CA ARG A 86 -9.95 4.87 -10.52
C ARG A 86 -11.19 4.59 -9.69
N PHE A 87 -12.31 5.27 -9.97
CA PHE A 87 -13.55 5.03 -9.24
C PHE A 87 -13.96 3.54 -9.27
N VAL A 88 -13.93 2.92 -10.44
CA VAL A 88 -14.24 1.48 -10.60
C VAL A 88 -13.25 0.61 -9.82
N GLY A 89 -11.96 0.96 -9.84
CA GLY A 89 -10.93 0.27 -9.07
C GLY A 89 -11.15 0.36 -7.56
N GLU A 90 -11.51 1.53 -7.03
CA GLU A 90 -11.81 1.70 -5.60
C GLU A 90 -13.12 0.99 -5.22
N PHE A 91 -14.13 0.98 -6.09
CA PHE A 91 -15.36 0.23 -5.87
C PHE A 91 -15.10 -1.29 -5.76
N VAL A 92 -14.26 -1.83 -6.65
CA VAL A 92 -13.83 -3.25 -6.59
C VAL A 92 -13.07 -3.53 -5.28
N ARG A 93 -12.19 -2.62 -4.84
CA ARG A 93 -11.47 -2.77 -3.56
C ARG A 93 -12.41 -2.76 -2.38
N MET A 94 -13.39 -1.85 -2.35
CA MET A 94 -14.41 -1.79 -1.31
C MET A 94 -15.19 -3.11 -1.23
N ARG A 95 -15.58 -3.67 -2.39
CA ARG A 95 -16.23 -4.98 -2.46
C ARG A 95 -15.34 -6.10 -1.91
N LEU A 96 -14.06 -6.14 -2.29
CA LEU A 96 -13.12 -7.15 -1.76
C LEU A 96 -12.93 -7.02 -0.25
N THR A 97 -12.83 -5.80 0.27
CA THR A 97 -12.79 -5.56 1.72
C THR A 97 -14.04 -6.08 2.41
N LEU A 98 -15.23 -5.81 1.86
CA LEU A 98 -16.50 -6.33 2.40
C LEU A 98 -16.52 -7.86 2.45
N ILE A 99 -16.05 -8.54 1.40
CA ILE A 99 -15.96 -10.00 1.38
C ILE A 99 -15.04 -10.49 2.49
N LYS A 100 -13.85 -9.90 2.64
CA LYS A 100 -12.90 -10.27 3.71
C LYS A 100 -13.46 -10.00 5.11
N CYS A 101 -14.17 -8.89 5.28
CA CYS A 101 -14.87 -8.55 6.50
C CYS A 101 -15.91 -9.62 6.84
N ALA A 102 -16.74 -10.01 5.87
CA ALA A 102 -17.75 -11.04 6.05
C ALA A 102 -17.10 -12.38 6.45
N GLU A 103 -16.05 -12.81 5.75
CA GLU A 103 -15.31 -14.04 6.06
C GLU A 103 -14.74 -14.02 7.49
N LEU A 104 -14.23 -12.87 7.95
CA LEU A 104 -13.68 -12.74 9.31
C LEU A 104 -14.74 -12.78 10.41
N VAL A 105 -15.96 -12.32 10.15
CA VAL A 105 -17.07 -12.41 11.12
C VAL A 105 -17.45 -13.87 11.40
N TYR A 106 -17.29 -14.75 10.41
CA TYR A 106 -17.59 -16.18 10.55
C TYR A 106 -16.45 -17.01 11.16
N ILE A 107 -15.24 -16.45 11.29
CA ILE A 107 -14.13 -17.16 11.93
C ILE A 107 -14.26 -16.93 13.46
N PRO A 108 -14.45 -17.99 14.26
CA PRO A 108 -14.57 -17.83 15.71
C PRO A 108 -13.28 -17.22 16.26
N VAL A 109 -13.38 -16.01 16.80
CA VAL A 109 -12.26 -15.35 17.47
C VAL A 109 -12.08 -16.03 18.82
N GLN A 110 -11.11 -16.93 18.94
CA GLN A 110 -10.66 -17.43 20.23
C GLN A 110 -9.80 -16.35 20.89
N GLY A 111 -10.45 -15.48 21.68
CA GLY A 111 -9.84 -14.38 22.42
C GLY A 111 -10.89 -13.68 23.29
N GLY A 112 -10.45 -12.86 24.24
CA GLY A 112 -11.38 -12.09 25.09
C GLY A 112 -12.30 -11.19 24.26
N GLN A 113 -13.52 -10.92 24.74
CA GLN A 113 -14.53 -10.10 24.08
C GLN A 113 -13.98 -8.74 23.58
N TRP A 114 -13.03 -8.17 24.32
CA TRP A 114 -12.33 -6.93 23.98
C TRP A 114 -11.53 -7.01 22.67
N LEU A 115 -10.86 -8.13 22.39
CA LEU A 115 -10.08 -8.31 21.16
C LEU A 115 -11.00 -8.41 19.94
N ALA A 116 -12.13 -9.10 20.07
CA ALA A 116 -13.12 -9.20 19.00
C ALA A 116 -13.70 -7.81 18.67
N SER A 117 -14.11 -7.04 19.69
CA SER A 117 -14.60 -5.67 19.52
C SER A 117 -13.54 -4.73 18.92
N PHE A 118 -12.27 -4.87 19.33
CA PHE A 118 -11.18 -4.07 18.79
C PHE A 118 -10.97 -4.32 17.29
N ILE A 119 -11.09 -5.56 16.84
CA ILE A 119 -10.98 -5.93 15.42
C ILE A 119 -12.20 -5.42 14.63
N GLN A 120 -13.40 -5.52 15.19
CA GLN A 120 -14.61 -4.95 14.57
C GLN A 120 -14.50 -3.44 14.38
N TRP A 121 -13.92 -2.71 15.34
CA TRP A 121 -13.64 -1.29 15.18
C TRP A 121 -12.64 -1.01 14.06
N GLN A 122 -11.57 -1.81 13.94
CA GLN A 122 -10.64 -1.70 12.80
C GLN A 122 -11.35 -1.94 11.46
N MET A 123 -12.29 -2.89 11.39
CA MET A 123 -13.07 -3.18 10.17
C MET A 123 -13.95 -2.00 9.77
N LEU A 124 -14.62 -1.37 10.74
CA LEU A 124 -15.41 -0.16 10.52
C LEU A 124 -14.54 0.99 10.03
N CYS A 125 -13.36 1.19 10.62
CA CYS A 125 -12.40 2.20 10.18
C CYS A 125 -11.93 1.94 8.74
N ASP A 126 -11.51 0.72 8.39
CA ASP A 126 -11.09 0.38 7.01
C ASP A 126 -12.24 0.61 6.02
N MET A 127 -13.45 0.16 6.34
CA MET A 127 -14.64 0.39 5.50
C MET A 127 -14.93 1.87 5.29
N PHE A 128 -14.83 2.68 6.34
CA PHE A 128 -15.00 4.13 6.26
C PHE A 128 -13.91 4.78 5.37
N ALA A 129 -12.65 4.35 5.51
CA ALA A 129 -11.56 4.82 4.65
C ALA A 129 -11.78 4.45 3.17
N ARG A 130 -12.25 3.23 2.86
CA ARG A 130 -12.58 2.83 1.49
C ARG A 130 -13.73 3.65 0.91
N ALA A 131 -14.78 3.90 1.69
CA ALA A 131 -15.90 4.74 1.26
C ALA A 131 -15.44 6.17 0.92
N LEU A 132 -14.62 6.77 1.79
CA LEU A 132 -14.04 8.10 1.55
C LEU A 132 -13.14 8.13 0.31
N MET A 133 -12.38 7.07 0.04
CA MET A 133 -11.58 6.94 -1.19
C MET A 133 -12.44 6.85 -2.45
N CYS A 134 -13.59 6.18 -2.38
CA CYS A 134 -14.57 6.17 -3.48
C CYS A 134 -15.13 7.58 -3.73
N VAL A 135 -15.56 8.28 -2.68
CA VAL A 135 -16.06 9.67 -2.78
C VAL A 135 -14.99 10.58 -3.36
N LYS A 136 -13.77 10.51 -2.84
CA LYS A 136 -12.63 11.26 -3.37
C LYS A 136 -12.42 10.99 -4.87
N SER A 137 -12.38 9.72 -5.27
CA SER A 137 -12.13 9.35 -6.67
C SER A 137 -13.24 9.86 -7.59
N LEU A 138 -14.49 9.74 -7.15
CA LEU A 138 -15.64 10.29 -7.87
C LEU A 138 -15.53 11.82 -8.03
N CYS A 139 -15.19 12.55 -6.97
CA CYS A 139 -15.00 13.99 -7.02
C CYS A 139 -13.84 14.40 -7.94
N GLU A 140 -12.71 13.69 -7.91
CA GLU A 140 -11.58 13.93 -8.82
C GLU A 140 -11.97 13.69 -10.29
N ASP A 141 -12.70 12.60 -10.58
CA ASP A 141 -13.11 12.24 -11.93
C ASP A 141 -14.15 13.22 -12.49
N ILE A 142 -15.15 13.63 -11.68
CA ILE A 142 -16.14 14.66 -12.07
C ILE A 142 -15.45 16.02 -12.25
N ALA A 143 -14.56 16.42 -11.34
CA ALA A 143 -13.81 17.67 -11.48
C ALA A 143 -12.99 17.70 -12.78
N PHE A 144 -12.42 16.57 -13.18
CA PHE A 144 -11.71 16.45 -14.45
C PHE A 144 -12.63 16.64 -15.66
N LEU A 145 -13.83 16.04 -15.65
CA LEU A 145 -14.83 16.25 -16.70
C LEU A 145 -15.27 17.72 -16.75
N THR A 146 -15.51 18.35 -15.61
CA THR A 146 -15.83 19.79 -15.52
C THR A 146 -14.75 20.66 -16.14
N GLN A 147 -13.47 20.37 -15.85
CA GLN A 147 -12.32 21.09 -16.43
C GLN A 147 -12.19 20.94 -17.95
N LYS A 148 -12.83 19.92 -18.55
CA LYS A 148 -12.87 19.72 -20.00
C LYS A 148 -14.02 20.46 -20.69
N GLY A 149 -14.77 21.28 -19.95
CA GLY A 149 -15.80 22.17 -20.49
C GLY A 149 -17.22 21.61 -20.40
N PHE A 150 -17.44 20.50 -19.68
CA PHE A 150 -18.77 19.92 -19.50
C PHE A 150 -19.60 20.62 -18.41
N PHE A 151 -18.98 21.36 -17.48
CA PHE A 151 -19.68 22.06 -16.38
C PHE A 151 -18.98 23.40 -16.03
N ASN A 152 -19.63 24.22 -15.18
CA ASN A 152 -19.12 25.50 -14.71
C ASN A 152 -17.83 25.34 -13.87
N SER A 153 -16.82 26.17 -14.10
CA SER A 153 -15.48 26.08 -13.49
C SER A 153 -15.48 26.16 -11.97
N GLN A 154 -16.43 26.90 -11.37
CA GLN A 154 -16.58 27.01 -9.91
C GLN A 154 -16.91 25.67 -9.25
N VAL A 155 -17.57 24.75 -9.96
CA VAL A 155 -17.92 23.42 -9.44
C VAL A 155 -16.68 22.53 -9.33
N ALA A 156 -15.68 22.70 -10.22
CA ALA A 156 -14.45 21.92 -10.16
C ALA A 156 -13.64 22.21 -8.89
N ASP A 157 -13.53 23.48 -8.48
CA ASP A 157 -12.74 23.86 -7.31
C ASP A 157 -13.38 23.35 -6.00
N GLN A 158 -14.71 23.38 -5.91
CA GLN A 158 -15.44 22.82 -4.78
C GLN A 158 -15.27 21.29 -4.69
N LEU A 159 -15.35 20.59 -5.82
CA LEU A 159 -15.13 19.13 -5.89
C LEU A 159 -13.71 18.75 -5.51
N ILE A 160 -12.71 19.52 -5.95
CA ILE A 160 -11.30 19.31 -5.58
C ILE A 160 -11.10 19.54 -4.08
N SER A 161 -11.69 20.59 -3.51
CA SER A 161 -11.65 20.86 -2.07
C SER A 161 -12.24 19.70 -1.25
N LEU A 162 -13.39 19.16 -1.68
CA LEU A 162 -14.00 18.00 -1.04
C LEU A 162 -13.10 16.76 -1.13
N ALA A 163 -12.53 16.48 -2.31
CA ALA A 163 -11.61 15.36 -2.51
C ALA A 163 -10.36 15.44 -1.60
N VAL A 164 -9.83 16.65 -1.39
CA VAL A 164 -8.71 16.90 -0.47
C VAL A 164 -9.13 16.65 0.98
N ARG A 165 -10.30 17.12 1.41
CA ARG A 165 -10.82 16.89 2.77
C ARG A 165 -11.04 15.41 3.09
N CYS A 166 -11.46 14.61 2.11
CA CYS A 166 -11.57 13.15 2.28
C CYS A 166 -10.20 12.45 2.41
N THR A 167 -9.11 13.07 1.93
CA THR A 167 -7.79 12.42 1.85
C THR A 167 -7.12 12.25 3.21
N LEU A 168 -7.22 13.26 4.09
CA LEU A 168 -6.58 13.25 5.41
C LEU A 168 -7.11 12.14 6.33
N PRO A 169 -8.43 11.98 6.58
CA PRO A 169 -8.94 10.91 7.41
C PRO A 169 -8.59 9.52 6.86
N VAL A 170 -8.58 9.34 5.53
CA VAL A 170 -8.13 8.09 4.90
C VAL A 170 -6.69 7.79 5.26
N PHE A 171 -5.78 8.77 5.12
CA PHE A 171 -4.37 8.55 5.45
C PHE A 171 -4.13 8.25 6.92
N LEU A 172 -4.88 8.88 7.82
CA LEU A 172 -4.77 8.60 9.26
C LEU A 172 -5.22 7.18 9.60
N ILE A 173 -6.33 6.73 9.02
CA ILE A 173 -6.83 5.36 9.21
C ILE A 173 -5.85 4.34 8.60
N ASP A 174 -5.37 4.57 7.37
CA ASP A 174 -4.40 3.70 6.73
C ASP A 174 -3.09 3.64 7.56
N LEU A 175 -2.61 4.78 8.07
CA LEU A 175 -1.44 4.82 8.93
C LEU A 175 -1.66 3.98 10.19
N PHE A 176 -2.78 4.19 10.89
CA PHE A 176 -3.13 3.44 12.10
C PHE A 176 -3.17 1.92 11.84
N LEU A 177 -3.86 1.47 10.79
CA LEU A 177 -3.98 0.04 10.47
C LEU A 177 -2.65 -0.58 10.06
N ASN A 178 -1.81 0.14 9.31
CA ASN A 178 -0.49 -0.34 8.96
C ASN A 178 0.43 -0.41 10.19
N THR A 179 0.40 0.58 11.09
CA THR A 179 1.18 0.56 12.33
C THR A 179 0.82 -0.62 13.22
N LEU A 180 -0.48 -0.97 13.32
CA LEU A 180 -0.89 -2.19 14.02
C LEU A 180 -0.34 -3.46 13.35
N ARG A 181 -0.31 -3.49 12.02
CA ARG A 181 0.26 -4.61 11.25
C ARG A 181 1.77 -4.74 11.48
N LEU A 182 2.51 -3.63 11.48
CA LEU A 182 3.94 -3.63 11.78
C LEU A 182 4.20 -4.10 13.20
N LEU A 183 3.45 -3.59 14.18
CA LEU A 183 3.57 -3.98 15.58
C LEU A 183 3.30 -5.48 15.76
N GLN A 184 2.27 -6.02 15.10
CA GLN A 184 2.00 -7.46 15.09
C GLN A 184 3.19 -8.24 14.51
N GLY A 185 3.75 -7.81 13.37
CA GLY A 185 4.90 -8.50 12.76
C GLY A 185 6.16 -8.50 13.64
N ILE A 186 6.42 -7.40 14.36
CA ILE A 186 7.52 -7.33 15.33
C ILE A 186 7.27 -8.26 16.52
N LEU A 187 6.04 -8.32 17.02
CA LEU A 187 5.65 -9.22 18.12
C LEU A 187 5.75 -10.69 17.70
N ASP A 188 5.31 -11.04 16.50
CA ASP A 188 5.41 -12.39 15.97
C ASP A 188 6.90 -12.81 15.81
N ALA A 189 7.77 -11.91 15.38
CA ALA A 189 9.21 -12.16 15.22
C ALA A 189 10.00 -12.26 16.55
N SER A 190 9.39 -11.84 17.67
CA SER A 190 9.99 -11.87 19.02
C SER A 190 9.47 -13.01 19.90
N ARG A 191 8.47 -13.77 19.45
CA ARG A 191 7.98 -14.96 20.15
C ARG A 191 8.90 -16.16 19.93
N LYS A 192 9.05 -16.99 20.97
CA LYS A 192 9.81 -18.26 20.89
C LYS A 192 8.92 -19.35 20.30
N PRO A 193 9.47 -20.27 19.48
CA PRO A 193 8.69 -21.32 18.86
C PRO A 193 8.08 -22.22 19.92
N ASP A 194 6.75 -22.21 20.03
CA ASP A 194 6.05 -23.24 20.79
C ASP A 194 5.68 -24.38 19.85
N LYS A 195 5.83 -25.64 20.29
CA LYS A 195 5.64 -26.84 19.44
C LYS A 195 4.22 -26.96 18.86
N ASN A 196 3.27 -26.16 19.35
CA ASN A 196 1.90 -26.07 18.88
C ASN A 196 1.60 -24.84 17.98
N GLU A 197 2.59 -23.98 17.66
CA GLU A 197 2.36 -22.72 16.90
C GLU A 197 2.05 -22.92 15.41
N LEU A 198 2.27 -24.11 14.87
CA LEU A 198 1.84 -24.45 13.50
C LEU A 198 0.31 -24.48 13.36
N LEU A 199 -0.42 -24.59 14.47
CA LEU A 199 -1.86 -24.38 14.53
C LEU A 199 -2.17 -23.00 15.10
N LEU A 200 -2.19 -22.03 14.20
CA LEU A 200 -2.74 -20.69 14.38
C LEU A 200 -1.94 -19.77 15.32
N SER A 201 -1.44 -18.65 14.78
CA SER A 201 -1.48 -17.40 15.54
C SER A 201 -2.96 -17.07 15.84
N LYS A 202 -3.47 -17.60 16.95
CA LYS A 202 -4.84 -17.40 17.45
C LYS A 202 -5.10 -15.95 17.88
N ASP A 203 -4.03 -15.19 18.16
CA ASP A 203 -4.10 -13.89 18.85
C ASP A 203 -3.62 -12.70 18.00
N SER A 204 -3.80 -12.71 16.68
CA SER A 204 -3.45 -11.52 15.89
C SER A 204 -4.44 -10.39 16.19
N PHE A 205 -3.98 -9.26 16.73
CA PHE A 205 -4.81 -8.08 16.99
C PHE A 205 -4.89 -7.13 15.78
N SER A 206 -4.02 -7.30 14.77
CA SER A 206 -4.07 -6.53 13.53
C SER A 206 -5.04 -7.12 12.50
N LEU A 207 -5.99 -6.31 12.03
CA LEU A 207 -6.92 -6.67 10.97
C LEU A 207 -6.21 -7.01 9.65
N LEU A 208 -5.19 -6.24 9.28
CA LEU A 208 -4.48 -6.46 8.01
C LEU A 208 -3.72 -7.78 8.00
N SER A 209 -3.15 -8.18 9.14
CA SER A 209 -2.51 -9.50 9.28
C SER A 209 -3.55 -10.63 9.14
N LYS A 210 -4.78 -10.42 9.65
CA LYS A 210 -5.89 -11.37 9.44
C LYS A 210 -6.33 -11.45 7.97
N TYR A 211 -6.42 -10.32 7.26
CA TYR A 211 -6.74 -10.32 5.83
C TYR A 211 -5.71 -11.09 5.00
N ASP A 212 -4.41 -10.88 5.26
CA ASP A 212 -3.35 -11.57 4.52
C ASP A 212 -3.41 -13.08 4.75
N ARG A 213 -3.80 -13.51 5.96
CA ARG A 213 -4.00 -14.93 6.27
C ARG A 213 -5.17 -15.53 5.48
N VAL A 214 -6.30 -14.82 5.40
CA VAL A 214 -7.45 -15.23 4.59
C VAL A 214 -7.05 -15.34 3.11
N ASP A 215 -6.28 -14.38 2.59
CA ASP A 215 -5.78 -14.43 1.22
C ASP A 215 -4.81 -15.59 0.99
N LYS A 216 -3.90 -15.87 1.94
CA LYS A 216 -2.99 -17.03 1.89
C LYS A 216 -3.79 -18.34 1.87
N LEU A 217 -4.79 -18.50 2.73
CA LEU A 217 -5.69 -19.66 2.76
C LEU A 217 -6.43 -19.86 1.44
N ARG A 218 -7.02 -18.80 0.88
CA ARG A 218 -7.75 -18.87 -0.40
C ARG A 218 -6.83 -19.31 -1.55
N ARG A 219 -5.56 -18.88 -1.56
CA ARG A 219 -4.59 -19.30 -2.57
C ARG A 219 -4.12 -20.75 -2.41
N CYS A 220 -4.04 -21.26 -1.19
CA CYS A 220 -3.71 -22.66 -0.95
C CYS A 220 -4.84 -23.59 -1.42
N ILE A 221 -6.10 -23.21 -1.19
CA ILE A 221 -7.27 -23.96 -1.66
C ILE A 221 -7.40 -23.92 -3.19
N GLY A 222 -6.93 -22.85 -3.83
CA GLY A 222 -6.97 -22.67 -5.29
C GLY A 222 -5.80 -23.31 -6.07
N ARG A 223 -4.84 -23.97 -5.40
CA ARG A 223 -3.80 -24.74 -6.13
C ARG A 223 -4.37 -26.12 -6.49
N PRO A 224 -4.41 -26.50 -7.77
CA PRO A 224 -4.68 -27.90 -8.11
C PRO A 224 -3.56 -28.75 -7.50
N ASN A 225 -3.96 -29.80 -6.78
CA ASN A 225 -3.04 -30.79 -6.22
C ASN A 225 -2.12 -31.32 -7.34
N PRO A 226 -0.79 -31.30 -7.19
CA PRO A 226 0.11 -31.91 -8.16
C PRO A 226 0.15 -33.44 -8.07
N LEU A 227 -0.62 -34.06 -7.16
CA LEU A 227 -0.57 -35.48 -6.87
C LEU A 227 -1.98 -36.07 -6.85
N ASP A 228 -2.55 -36.22 -8.03
CA ASP A 228 -3.57 -37.23 -8.28
C ASP A 228 -2.84 -38.56 -8.55
N LYS A 229 -2.34 -39.19 -7.48
CA LYS A 229 -2.03 -40.64 -7.34
C LYS A 229 -1.20 -40.90 -6.09
N GLY A 230 -1.84 -41.54 -5.11
CA GLY A 230 -1.18 -42.20 -4.00
C GLY A 230 -1.88 -41.90 -2.69
N LYS A 231 -2.54 -42.90 -2.11
CA LYS A 231 -3.07 -42.85 -0.75
C LYS A 231 -1.89 -42.74 0.22
N VAL A 232 -1.52 -41.53 0.56
CA VAL A 232 -0.74 -41.20 1.76
C VAL A 232 -1.76 -40.57 2.71
N ASP A 233 -1.78 -40.98 3.98
CA ASP A 233 -2.66 -40.38 4.97
C ASP A 233 -2.43 -38.87 4.97
N ASP A 234 -3.49 -38.10 4.72
CA ASP A 234 -3.44 -36.64 4.56
C ASP A 234 -2.77 -35.94 5.76
N ALA A 235 -2.72 -36.60 6.91
CA ALA A 235 -2.06 -36.13 8.14
C ALA A 235 -0.52 -36.20 8.08
N GLU A 236 0.07 -37.25 7.51
CA GLU A 236 1.53 -37.43 7.44
C GLU A 236 2.16 -36.53 6.36
N GLU A 237 1.47 -36.30 5.24
CA GLU A 237 1.95 -35.40 4.18
C GLU A 237 1.84 -33.91 4.59
N GLU A 238 0.83 -33.56 5.40
CA GLU A 238 0.77 -32.25 6.06
C GLU A 238 1.88 -32.09 7.11
N GLU A 239 2.15 -33.10 7.94
CA GLU A 239 3.23 -33.03 8.93
C GLU A 239 4.62 -32.93 8.29
N LEU A 240 4.90 -33.64 7.19
CA LEU A 240 6.19 -33.54 6.49
C LEU A 240 6.40 -32.16 5.86
N ARG A 241 5.37 -31.60 5.20
CA ARG A 241 5.43 -30.22 4.65
C ARG A 241 5.52 -29.16 5.76
N ARG A 242 4.94 -29.42 6.93
CA ARG A 242 5.03 -28.56 8.11
C ARG A 242 6.42 -28.63 8.78
N ALA A 243 7.05 -29.80 8.80
CA ALA A 243 8.40 -30.00 9.33
C ALA A 243 9.48 -29.39 8.42
N GLU A 244 9.37 -29.55 7.10
CA GLU A 244 10.30 -28.94 6.13
C GLU A 244 10.17 -27.40 6.10
N ALA A 245 8.95 -26.85 6.24
CA ALA A 245 8.74 -25.41 6.38
C ALA A 245 9.25 -24.83 7.71
N ALA A 246 9.29 -25.65 8.78
CA ALA A 246 9.73 -25.25 10.11
C ALA A 246 11.26 -25.38 10.30
N GLN A 247 11.92 -26.35 9.66
CA GLN A 247 13.36 -26.59 9.85
C GLN A 247 14.29 -25.74 8.95
N GLU A 248 13.85 -25.24 7.80
CA GLU A 248 14.78 -24.64 6.83
C GLU A 248 14.98 -23.11 6.91
N ASN A 249 14.20 -22.34 7.69
CA ASN A 249 14.22 -20.86 7.59
C ASN A 249 14.20 -20.10 8.92
N GLU A 250 14.77 -20.62 10.01
CA GLU A 250 15.03 -19.82 11.21
C GLU A 250 16.39 -19.13 11.13
N ILE A 251 16.48 -18.06 10.34
CA ILE A 251 17.61 -17.15 10.46
C ILE A 251 17.37 -16.31 11.73
N VAL A 252 18.17 -16.59 12.75
CA VAL A 252 18.21 -15.82 13.98
C VAL A 252 19.03 -14.55 13.75
N VAL A 253 18.49 -13.42 14.20
CA VAL A 253 18.99 -12.07 13.97
C VAL A 253 19.21 -11.38 15.31
N ASN A 254 20.28 -10.58 15.42
CA ASN A 254 20.69 -9.97 16.69
C ASN A 254 20.14 -8.56 16.92
N SER A 255 19.44 -7.97 15.93
CA SER A 255 18.88 -6.62 16.04
C SER A 255 17.60 -6.44 15.22
N TYR A 256 16.71 -5.54 15.68
CA TYR A 256 15.49 -5.16 14.95
C TYR A 256 15.79 -4.50 13.59
N GLN A 257 16.91 -3.79 13.47
CA GLN A 257 17.34 -3.21 12.20
C GLN A 257 17.63 -4.31 11.18
N GLU A 258 18.42 -5.30 11.59
CA GLU A 258 18.77 -6.43 10.73
C GLU A 258 17.53 -7.28 10.41
N LEU A 259 16.59 -7.41 11.34
CA LEU A 259 15.29 -8.06 11.11
C LEU A 259 14.45 -7.33 10.05
N LEU A 260 14.31 -6.00 10.17
CA LEU A 260 13.58 -5.16 9.21
C LEU A 260 14.15 -5.18 7.80
N TRP A 261 15.42 -5.56 7.64
CA TRP A 261 16.08 -5.69 6.34
C TRP A 261 16.07 -7.14 5.81
N LYS A 262 16.19 -8.14 6.69
CA LYS A 262 16.20 -9.55 6.32
C LYS A 262 14.81 -10.12 6.09
N ASP A 263 13.83 -9.70 6.87
CA ASP A 263 12.43 -10.13 6.69
C ASP A 263 11.74 -9.26 5.64
N PHE A 264 11.44 -9.87 4.49
CA PHE A 264 10.79 -9.16 3.40
C PHE A 264 9.39 -8.65 3.77
N GLU A 265 8.58 -9.41 4.49
CA GLU A 265 7.21 -8.99 4.83
C GLU A 265 7.28 -7.78 5.77
N LEU A 266 8.16 -7.82 6.77
CA LEU A 266 8.37 -6.71 7.71
C LEU A 266 8.95 -5.47 7.02
N HIS A 267 9.95 -5.67 6.15
CA HIS A 267 10.54 -4.61 5.33
C HIS A 267 9.48 -3.91 4.46
N TRP A 268 8.62 -4.70 3.82
CA TRP A 268 7.58 -4.19 2.93
C TRP A 268 6.52 -3.38 3.69
N ILE A 269 6.14 -3.81 4.89
CA ILE A 269 5.22 -3.07 5.77
C ILE A 269 5.86 -1.75 6.19
N PHE A 270 7.13 -1.78 6.63
CA PHE A 270 7.87 -0.57 7.01
C PHE A 270 7.97 0.44 5.86
N VAL A 271 8.31 -0.02 4.65
CA VAL A 271 8.33 0.83 3.44
C VAL A 271 6.94 1.39 3.10
N THR A 272 5.88 0.62 3.38
CA THR A 272 4.50 1.07 3.20
C THR A 272 4.14 2.20 4.15
N GLU A 273 4.52 2.11 5.41
CA GLU A 273 4.31 3.17 6.41
C GLU A 273 5.13 4.41 6.13
N LEU A 274 6.42 4.26 5.84
CA LEU A 274 7.29 5.39 5.51
C LEU A 274 6.73 6.19 4.33
N LYS A 275 6.21 5.48 3.32
CA LYS A 275 5.52 6.11 2.20
C LYS A 275 4.26 6.86 2.66
N LEU A 276 3.42 6.25 3.51
CA LEU A 276 2.19 6.89 4.01
C LEU A 276 2.51 8.16 4.80
N LEU A 277 3.56 8.15 5.63
CA LEU A 277 4.03 9.34 6.35
C LEU A 277 4.46 10.45 5.40
N LEU A 278 5.18 10.13 4.33
CA LEU A 278 5.56 11.09 3.31
C LEU A 278 4.34 11.63 2.53
N ASP A 279 3.38 10.77 2.17
CA ASP A 279 2.14 11.19 1.52
C ASP A 279 1.30 12.10 2.46
N LEU A 280 1.27 11.81 3.77
CA LEU A 280 0.62 12.64 4.79
C LEU A 280 1.31 14.00 4.96
N PHE A 281 2.64 14.02 5.03
CA PHE A 281 3.43 15.25 5.07
C PHE A 281 3.13 16.15 3.86
N VAL A 282 3.12 15.57 2.66
CA VAL A 282 2.78 16.30 1.43
C VAL A 282 1.33 16.80 1.46
N ALA A 283 0.39 15.99 1.95
CA ALA A 283 -1.02 16.39 2.04
C ALA A 283 -1.24 17.55 3.04
N LEU A 284 -0.65 17.45 4.24
CA LEU A 284 -0.72 18.49 5.27
C LEU A 284 -0.09 19.80 4.81
N SER A 285 1.05 19.73 4.12
CA SER A 285 1.69 20.94 3.62
C SER A 285 0.86 21.64 2.54
N ASN A 286 0.18 20.88 1.67
CA ASN A 286 -0.73 21.47 0.68
C ASN A 286 -1.98 22.06 1.34
N LEU A 287 -2.52 21.42 2.38
CA LEU A 287 -3.66 21.92 3.14
C LEU A 287 -3.36 23.24 3.86
N ASN A 288 -2.17 23.35 4.44
CA ASN A 288 -1.75 24.50 5.23
C ASN A 288 -1.07 25.61 4.40
N HIS A 289 -1.03 25.47 3.07
CA HIS A 289 -0.39 26.42 2.16
C HIS A 289 1.03 26.83 2.59
N TRP A 290 1.87 25.85 2.97
CA TRP A 290 3.26 26.13 3.38
C TRP A 290 4.14 26.44 2.16
N ASP A 291 3.98 27.64 1.61
CA ASP A 291 4.70 28.08 0.42
C ASP A 291 6.22 28.22 0.65
N SER A 292 6.67 28.44 1.90
CA SER A 292 8.08 28.50 2.26
C SER A 292 8.80 27.14 2.23
N LEU A 293 8.07 26.03 2.34
CA LEU A 293 8.64 24.67 2.39
C LEU A 293 8.43 23.89 1.07
N ARG A 294 8.03 24.58 0.00
CA ARG A 294 7.62 23.98 -1.28
C ARG A 294 8.66 23.05 -1.90
N GLY A 295 9.95 23.35 -1.72
CA GLY A 295 11.06 22.49 -2.15
C GLY A 295 11.09 21.17 -1.38
N LEU A 296 10.99 21.22 -0.06
CA LEU A 296 10.94 20.03 0.82
C LEU A 296 9.70 19.18 0.56
N VAL A 297 8.57 19.81 0.26
CA VAL A 297 7.32 19.11 -0.11
C VAL A 297 7.49 18.36 -1.43
N SER A 298 8.19 18.96 -2.40
CA SER A 298 8.48 18.32 -3.68
C SER A 298 9.46 17.16 -3.51
N MET A 299 10.47 17.30 -2.66
CA MET A 299 11.38 16.20 -2.28
C MET A 299 10.64 15.06 -1.57
N GLY A 300 9.82 15.36 -0.57
CA GLY A 300 9.00 14.37 0.13
C GLY A 300 8.04 13.64 -0.82
N GLY A 301 7.45 14.37 -1.77
CA GLY A 301 6.63 13.79 -2.83
C GLY A 301 7.40 12.89 -3.81
N LEU A 302 8.63 13.26 -4.16
CA LEU A 302 9.54 12.43 -4.95
C LEU A 302 9.87 11.12 -4.22
N CYS A 303 10.30 11.21 -2.96
CA CYS A 303 10.60 10.05 -2.13
C CYS A 303 9.39 9.12 -1.99
N SER A 304 8.18 9.65 -1.71
CA SER A 304 6.93 8.87 -1.72
C SER A 304 6.67 8.19 -3.08
N GLY A 305 6.94 8.91 -4.18
CA GLY A 305 6.82 8.39 -5.53
C GLY A 305 7.75 7.19 -5.75
N LEU A 306 9.03 7.31 -5.36
CA LEU A 306 10.03 6.26 -5.47
C LEU A 306 9.66 5.04 -4.64
N LEU A 307 9.21 5.23 -3.40
CA LEU A 307 8.70 4.13 -2.56
C LEU A 307 7.47 3.46 -3.18
N SER A 308 6.62 4.21 -3.89
CA SER A 308 5.50 3.62 -4.62
C SER A 308 5.95 2.74 -5.79
N VAL A 309 6.96 3.17 -6.54
CA VAL A 309 7.56 2.35 -7.61
C VAL A 309 8.22 1.12 -7.02
N TYR A 310 8.98 1.29 -5.95
CA TYR A 310 9.59 0.18 -5.21
C TYR A 310 8.53 -0.81 -4.70
N ARG A 311 7.41 -0.36 -4.15
CA ARG A 311 6.31 -1.26 -3.73
C ARG A 311 5.73 -2.06 -4.88
N VAL A 312 5.51 -1.45 -6.05
CA VAL A 312 5.03 -2.18 -7.24
C VAL A 312 6.10 -3.15 -7.74
N TRP A 313 7.37 -2.73 -7.71
CA TRP A 313 8.52 -3.53 -8.10
C TRP A 313 8.75 -4.76 -7.20
N THR A 314 8.41 -4.65 -5.92
CA THR A 314 8.58 -5.71 -4.92
C THR A 314 7.34 -6.60 -4.77
N TYR A 315 6.14 -6.07 -5.00
CA TYR A 315 4.86 -6.79 -4.82
C TYR A 315 4.26 -7.35 -6.13
N GLY A 316 4.85 -7.07 -7.29
CA GLY A 316 4.39 -7.59 -8.59
C GLY A 316 4.55 -9.10 -8.72
N ARG A 317 3.59 -9.86 -8.17
CA ARG A 317 3.23 -11.23 -8.53
C ARG A 317 1.86 -11.21 -9.19
#